data_AF-A0AAD1FIZ5-F1
#
_entry.id   AF-A0AAD1FIZ5-F1
#
_cell.length_a   1.000
_cell.length_b   1.000
_cell.length_c   1.000
_cell.angle_alpha   90.00
_cell.angle_beta   90.00
_cell.angle_gamma   90.00
#
_symmetry.space_group_name_H-M   'P 1'
#
loop_
_entity.id
_entity.type
_entity.pdbx_description
1 polymer ?
#
loop_
_entity_poly.entity_id
_entity_poly.type
_entity_poly.pdbx_seq_one_letter_code
_entity_poly.pdbx_strand_id
1 'polypeptide(L)'
;MEIKEFKTFEEQVAKLIERGCEDITSKEYAITILKHINYYRLTAYFLPFRDEESQKYDSNKVSLEKIYSIYQFDSELRLLLMEYLEDIELYFRTQVAYHHSEQYGALAYKDSKNFNKFHKHDEFMENLKRELSYRKKDHVYKHHQFKYNGEFPL
;
A
#
# COMPACT_ATOMS: atom_id res chain seq x y z
N MET A 1 2.44 -25.50 -6.79
CA MET A 1 2.51 -24.37 -7.76
C MET A 1 3.98 -24.05 -7.93
N GLU A 2 4.53 -24.20 -9.13
CA GLU A 2 5.94 -23.90 -9.37
C GLU A 2 6.21 -22.40 -9.29
N ILE A 3 7.39 -22.03 -8.79
CA ILE A 3 7.81 -20.65 -8.67
C ILE A 3 8.12 -20.11 -10.07
N LYS A 4 7.65 -18.88 -10.36
CA LYS A 4 7.96 -18.22 -11.64
C LYS A 4 9.46 -17.92 -11.71
N GLU A 5 10.12 -18.44 -12.73
CA GLU A 5 11.53 -18.17 -12.98
C GLU A 5 11.78 -16.70 -13.32
N PHE A 6 13.03 -16.27 -13.11
CA PHE A 6 13.53 -14.97 -13.54
C PHE A 6 13.33 -14.78 -15.04
N LYS A 7 12.99 -13.55 -15.44
CA LYS A 7 12.91 -13.14 -16.84
C LYS A 7 13.54 -11.77 -17.04
N THR A 8 14.34 -11.61 -18.08
CA THR A 8 14.87 -10.30 -18.50
C THR A 8 13.72 -9.39 -18.98
N PHE A 9 13.99 -8.10 -19.15
CA PHE A 9 12.95 -7.19 -19.64
C PHE A 9 12.50 -7.55 -21.06
N GLU A 10 13.41 -8.03 -21.91
CA GLU A 10 13.12 -8.50 -23.26
C GLU A 10 12.19 -9.72 -23.24
N GLU A 11 12.46 -10.68 -22.35
CA GLU A 11 11.60 -11.85 -22.15
C GLU A 11 10.24 -11.48 -21.56
N GLN A 12 10.20 -10.46 -20.70
CA GLN A 12 8.95 -9.92 -20.16
C GLN A 12 8.11 -9.26 -21.26
N VAL A 13 8.72 -8.49 -22.17
CA VAL A 13 8.02 -7.92 -23.33
C VAL A 13 7.51 -9.03 -24.25
N ALA A 14 8.34 -10.03 -24.56
CA ALA A 14 7.92 -11.17 -25.37
C ALA A 14 6.70 -11.87 -24.76
N LYS A 15 6.65 -11.98 -23.43
CA LYS A 15 5.53 -12.57 -22.70
C LYS A 15 4.27 -11.69 -22.71
N LEU A 16 4.38 -10.36 -22.79
CA LEU A 16 3.20 -9.49 -22.98
C LEU A 16 2.59 -9.72 -24.37
N ILE A 17 3.44 -9.83 -25.39
CA ILE A 17 3.02 -10.12 -26.77
C ILE A 17 2.36 -11.50 -26.84
N GLU A 18 2.99 -12.54 -26.29
CA GLU A 18 2.46 -13.92 -26.23
C GLU A 18 1.06 -13.98 -25.59
N ARG A 19 0.83 -13.10 -24.61
CA ARG A 19 -0.44 -13.01 -23.87
C ARG A 19 -1.49 -12.15 -24.55
N GLY A 20 -1.24 -11.57 -25.73
CA GLY A 20 -2.24 -10.84 -26.50
C GLY A 20 -2.07 -9.32 -26.54
N CYS A 21 -0.97 -8.76 -26.02
CA CYS A 21 -0.59 -7.36 -26.25
C CYS A 21 0.24 -7.26 -27.54
N GLU A 22 -0.39 -7.55 -28.68
CA GLU A 22 0.29 -7.77 -29.97
C GLU A 22 0.77 -6.46 -30.64
N ASP A 23 0.23 -5.32 -30.22
CA ASP A 23 0.46 -4.01 -30.82
C ASP A 23 1.70 -3.27 -30.30
N ILE A 24 2.56 -3.95 -29.52
CA ILE A 24 3.84 -3.42 -29.07
C ILE A 24 4.78 -3.26 -30.28
N THR A 25 4.81 -2.05 -30.84
CA THR A 25 5.65 -1.70 -31.99
C THR A 25 7.08 -1.32 -31.59
N SER A 26 7.26 -0.62 -30.46
CA SER A 26 8.59 -0.32 -29.88
C SER A 26 8.86 -1.17 -28.64
N LYS A 27 9.77 -2.13 -28.78
CA LYS A 27 10.23 -2.95 -27.65
C LYS A 27 11.01 -2.10 -26.65
N GLU A 28 11.75 -1.10 -27.11
CA GLU A 28 12.53 -0.19 -26.27
C GLU A 28 11.62 0.63 -25.34
N TYR A 29 10.49 1.10 -25.86
CA TYR A 29 9.49 1.80 -25.06
C TYR A 29 8.86 0.87 -24.01
N ALA A 30 8.46 -0.34 -24.41
CA ALA A 30 7.94 -1.35 -23.48
C ALA A 30 8.93 -1.71 -22.36
N ILE A 31 10.21 -1.88 -22.69
CA ILE A 31 11.28 -2.12 -21.71
C ILE A 31 11.42 -0.91 -20.76
N THR A 32 11.33 0.32 -21.27
CA THR A 32 11.42 1.54 -20.45
C THR A 32 10.29 1.58 -19.42
N ILE A 33 9.05 1.27 -19.83
CA ILE A 33 7.92 1.15 -18.92
C ILE A 33 8.21 0.07 -17.86
N LEU A 34 8.60 -1.14 -18.28
CA LEU A 34 8.83 -2.27 -17.36
C LEU A 34 9.94 -2.01 -16.35
N LYS A 35 10.99 -1.28 -16.74
CA LYS A 35 12.05 -0.81 -15.84
C LYS A 35 11.52 0.13 -14.76
N HIS A 36 10.53 0.95 -15.08
CA HIS A 36 9.97 1.93 -14.15
C HIS A 36 8.93 1.33 -13.20
N ILE A 37 7.99 0.53 -13.72
CA ILE A 37 6.80 0.14 -12.96
C ILE A 37 6.82 -1.31 -12.46
N ASN A 38 7.75 -2.14 -12.94
CA ASN A 38 7.79 -3.60 -12.75
C ASN A 38 6.68 -4.38 -13.50
N TYR A 39 7.04 -5.54 -14.07
CA TYR A 39 6.14 -6.41 -14.83
C TYR A 39 4.88 -6.81 -14.06
N TYR A 40 5.00 -7.21 -12.80
CA TYR A 40 3.84 -7.69 -12.04
C TYR A 40 2.84 -6.57 -11.77
N ARG A 41 3.33 -5.36 -11.50
CA ARG A 41 2.47 -4.19 -11.32
C ARG A 41 1.73 -3.85 -12.62
N LEU A 42 2.44 -3.81 -13.75
CA LEU A 42 1.83 -3.56 -15.05
C LEU A 42 0.76 -4.62 -15.39
N THR A 43 1.10 -5.91 -15.25
CA THR A 43 0.18 -7.01 -15.60
C THR A 43 -1.08 -7.07 -14.74
N ALA A 44 -1.10 -6.47 -13.55
CA ALA A 44 -2.32 -6.34 -12.76
C ALA A 44 -3.41 -5.54 -13.51
N TYR A 45 -3.02 -4.51 -14.27
CA TYR A 45 -3.94 -3.70 -15.07
C TYR A 45 -4.40 -4.40 -16.36
N PHE A 46 -3.76 -5.50 -16.76
CA PHE A 46 -4.22 -6.36 -17.85
C PHE A 46 -5.31 -7.35 -17.41
N LEU A 47 -5.43 -7.64 -16.10
CA LEU A 47 -6.35 -8.67 -15.59
C LEU A 47 -7.82 -8.47 -16.02
N PRO A 48 -8.39 -7.25 -16.02
CA PRO A 48 -9.77 -7.02 -16.47
C PRO A 48 -10.01 -7.33 -17.95
N PHE A 49 -8.95 -7.43 -18.75
CA PHE A 49 -9.01 -7.71 -20.18
C PHE A 49 -8.61 -9.15 -20.52
N ARG A 50 -8.35 -9.97 -19.50
CA ARG A 50 -7.96 -11.37 -19.67
C ARG A 50 -9.21 -12.24 -19.82
N ASP A 51 -9.26 -12.98 -20.90
CA ASP A 51 -10.25 -14.02 -21.14
C ASP A 51 -9.99 -15.25 -20.24
N GLU A 52 -11.05 -15.79 -19.64
CA GLU A 52 -10.92 -16.86 -18.65
C GLU A 52 -10.56 -18.20 -19.28
N GLU A 53 -11.01 -18.47 -20.51
CA GLU A 53 -10.75 -19.74 -21.19
C GLU A 53 -9.34 -19.79 -21.79
N SER A 54 -8.99 -18.78 -22.59
CA SER A 54 -7.70 -18.70 -23.29
C SER A 54 -6.55 -18.23 -22.39
N GLN A 55 -6.85 -17.62 -21.24
CA GLN A 55 -5.88 -16.95 -20.37
C GLN A 55 -5.07 -15.83 -21.05
N LYS A 56 -5.52 -15.39 -22.24
CA LYS A 56 -4.94 -14.29 -23.01
C LYS A 56 -5.76 -13.02 -22.86
N TYR A 57 -5.15 -11.90 -23.20
CA TYR A 57 -5.80 -10.60 -23.27
C TYR A 57 -6.56 -10.49 -24.59
N ASP A 58 -7.71 -9.82 -24.55
CA ASP A 58 -8.45 -9.45 -25.76
C ASP A 58 -7.65 -8.38 -26.52
N SER A 59 -6.91 -8.79 -27.55
CA SER A 59 -6.04 -7.93 -28.37
C SER A 59 -6.78 -6.78 -29.04
N ASN A 60 -8.11 -6.84 -29.18
CA ASN A 60 -8.91 -5.73 -29.71
C ASN A 60 -9.19 -4.65 -28.66
N LYS A 61 -8.98 -4.94 -27.37
CA LYS A 61 -9.28 -4.06 -26.25
C LYS A 61 -8.05 -3.58 -25.50
N VAL A 62 -6.88 -4.17 -25.73
CA VAL A 62 -5.63 -3.82 -25.04
C VAL A 62 -4.61 -3.24 -26.00
N SER A 63 -3.93 -2.20 -25.53
CA SER A 63 -2.66 -1.73 -26.06
C SER A 63 -1.73 -1.44 -24.91
N LEU A 64 -0.42 -1.49 -25.13
CA LEU A 64 0.54 -1.13 -24.08
C LEU A 64 0.30 0.30 -23.59
N GLU A 65 0.04 1.24 -24.49
CA GLU A 65 -0.22 2.65 -24.20
C GLU A 65 -1.51 2.83 -23.38
N LYS A 66 -2.56 2.07 -23.71
CA LYS A 66 -3.83 2.11 -22.98
C LYS A 66 -3.66 1.56 -21.57
N ILE A 67 -2.96 0.45 -21.40
CA ILE A 67 -2.74 -0.10 -20.06
C ILE A 67 -1.84 0.82 -19.24
N TYR A 68 -0.80 1.38 -19.87
CA TYR A 68 0.08 2.33 -19.20
C TYR A 68 -0.64 3.61 -18.79
N SER A 69 -1.56 4.14 -19.62
CA SER A 69 -2.35 5.32 -19.27
C SER A 69 -3.34 5.06 -18.13
N ILE A 70 -3.95 3.87 -18.07
CA ILE A 70 -4.77 3.45 -16.92
C ILE A 70 -3.93 3.43 -15.64
N TYR A 71 -2.70 2.89 -15.70
CA TYR A 71 -1.78 2.91 -14.57
C TYR A 71 -1.43 4.34 -14.14
N GLN A 72 -1.13 5.22 -15.09
CA GLN A 72 -0.79 6.62 -14.81
C GLN A 72 -1.96 7.34 -14.14
N PHE A 73 -3.17 7.19 -14.68
CA PHE A 73 -4.38 7.75 -14.10
C PHE A 73 -4.61 7.27 -12.66
N ASP A 74 -4.51 5.95 -12.40
CA ASP A 74 -4.64 5.39 -11.06
C ASP A 74 -3.55 5.92 -10.11
N SER A 75 -2.32 6.10 -10.61
CA SER A 75 -1.23 6.68 -9.82
C SER A 75 -1.51 8.15 -9.45
N GLU A 76 -1.97 8.96 -10.40
CA GLU A 76 -2.33 10.37 -10.19
C GLU A 76 -3.52 10.50 -9.23
N LEU A 77 -4.56 9.69 -9.42
CA LEU A 77 -5.72 9.65 -8.52
C LEU A 77 -5.31 9.25 -7.10
N ARG A 78 -4.43 8.26 -6.95
CA ARG A 78 -3.91 7.87 -5.63
C ARG A 78 -3.17 9.02 -4.95
N LEU A 79 -2.35 9.76 -5.68
CA LEU A 79 -1.62 10.90 -5.12
C LEU A 79 -2.58 12.02 -4.68
N LEU A 80 -3.57 12.34 -5.50
CA LEU A 80 -4.61 13.32 -5.16
C LEU A 80 -5.38 12.91 -3.91
N LEU A 81 -5.78 11.63 -3.81
CA LEU A 81 -6.51 11.14 -2.64
C LEU A 81 -5.65 11.13 -1.37
N MET A 82 -4.35 10.83 -1.49
CA MET A 82 -3.44 10.81 -0.34
C MET A 82 -3.34 12.17 0.34
N GLU A 83 -3.34 13.26 -0.43
CA GLU A 83 -3.33 14.63 0.10
C GLU A 83 -4.52 14.88 1.04
N TYR A 84 -5.74 14.55 0.61
CA TYR A 84 -6.92 14.73 1.44
C TYR A 84 -7.02 13.72 2.59
N LEU A 85 -6.55 12.49 2.38
CA LEU A 85 -6.55 11.47 3.42
C LEU A 85 -5.61 11.82 4.57
N GLU A 86 -4.50 12.51 4.30
CA GLU A 86 -3.57 12.99 5.35
C GLU A 86 -4.28 13.95 6.32
N ASP A 87 -5.01 14.93 5.79
CA ASP A 87 -5.77 15.90 6.61
C ASP A 87 -6.88 15.21 7.42
N ILE A 88 -7.61 14.29 6.78
CA ILE A 88 -8.67 13.52 7.45
C ILE A 88 -8.08 12.65 8.56
N GLU A 89 -6.96 11.96 8.30
CA GLU A 89 -6.27 11.13 9.28
C GLU A 89 -5.78 11.97 10.47
N LEU A 90 -5.14 13.11 10.20
CA LEU A 90 -4.65 14.01 11.23
C LEU A 90 -5.79 14.54 12.10
N TYR A 91 -6.89 14.96 11.50
CA TYR A 91 -8.05 15.42 12.25
C TYR A 91 -8.64 14.29 13.09
N PHE A 92 -8.88 13.13 12.48
CA PHE A 92 -9.50 12.00 13.16
C PHE A 92 -8.67 11.53 14.36
N ARG A 93 -7.36 11.31 14.19
CA ARG A 93 -6.49 10.87 15.29
C ARG A 93 -6.43 11.91 16.41
N THR A 94 -6.50 13.19 16.08
CA THR A 94 -6.52 14.28 17.06
C THR A 94 -7.81 14.25 17.88
N GLN A 95 -8.97 14.12 17.23
CA GLN A 95 -10.26 14.04 17.92
C GLN A 95 -10.33 12.80 18.83
N VAL A 96 -9.88 11.65 18.35
CA VAL A 96 -9.85 10.41 19.14
C VAL A 96 -8.94 10.55 20.35
N ALA A 97 -7.70 11.02 20.16
CA ALA A 97 -6.74 11.21 21.26
C ALA A 97 -7.26 12.21 22.28
N TYR A 98 -7.73 13.38 21.83
CA TYR A 98 -8.24 14.44 22.69
C TYR A 98 -9.40 13.96 23.57
N HIS A 99 -10.47 13.45 22.96
CA HIS A 99 -11.66 13.06 23.73
C HIS A 99 -11.41 11.82 24.58
N HIS A 100 -10.59 10.86 24.14
CA HIS A 100 -10.24 9.73 24.98
C HIS A 100 -9.41 10.16 26.20
N SER A 101 -8.40 11.01 26.00
CA SER A 101 -7.58 11.56 27.08
C SER A 101 -8.37 12.47 28.02
N GLU A 102 -9.31 13.26 27.51
CA GLU A 102 -10.20 14.12 28.29
C GLU A 102 -11.09 13.29 29.24
N GLN A 103 -11.67 12.19 28.74
CA GLN A 103 -12.62 11.39 29.52
C GLN A 103 -11.96 10.41 30.47
N TYR A 104 -10.83 9.81 30.07
CA TYR A 104 -10.25 8.67 30.78
C TYR A 104 -8.80 8.91 31.27
N GLY A 105 -8.18 10.01 30.85
CA GLY A 105 -6.81 10.38 31.18
C GLY A 105 -5.77 10.03 30.11
N ALA A 106 -4.59 10.63 30.22
CA ALA A 106 -3.57 10.64 29.17
C ALA A 106 -2.98 9.26 28.79
N LEU A 107 -3.08 8.25 29.66
CA LEU A 107 -2.60 6.88 29.44
C LEU A 107 -3.75 5.86 29.43
N ALA A 108 -4.99 6.33 29.27
CA ALA A 108 -6.19 5.52 29.38
C ALA A 108 -6.25 4.33 28.41
N TYR A 109 -5.57 4.43 27.26
CA TYR A 109 -5.48 3.34 26.30
C TYR A 109 -4.84 2.08 26.88
N LYS A 110 -4.15 2.16 28.03
CA LYS A 110 -3.56 1.00 28.71
C LYS A 110 -4.57 0.19 29.53
N ASP A 111 -5.71 0.77 29.89
CA ASP A 111 -6.75 0.08 30.66
C ASP A 111 -7.85 -0.42 29.72
N SER A 112 -8.00 -1.74 29.65
CA SER A 112 -9.01 -2.41 28.80
C SER A 112 -10.45 -2.03 29.18
N LYS A 113 -10.69 -1.58 30.42
CA LYS A 113 -12.01 -1.15 30.89
C LYS A 113 -12.51 0.13 30.22
N ASN A 114 -11.62 0.92 29.62
CA ASN A 114 -11.98 2.12 28.86
C ASN A 114 -12.49 1.81 27.45
N PHE A 115 -12.53 0.53 27.07
CA PHE A 115 -13.00 0.08 25.76
C PHE A 115 -14.25 -0.79 25.87
N ASN A 116 -14.98 -0.91 24.77
CA ASN A 116 -16.12 -1.81 24.70
C ASN A 116 -15.67 -3.28 24.63
N LYS A 117 -16.59 -4.21 24.92
CA LYS A 117 -16.33 -5.65 24.97
C LYS A 117 -15.87 -6.28 23.64
N PHE A 118 -16.04 -5.60 22.51
CA PHE A 118 -15.62 -6.08 21.19
C PHE A 118 -14.18 -5.66 20.86
N HIS A 119 -13.63 -4.70 21.60
CA HIS A 119 -12.26 -4.26 21.42
C HIS A 119 -11.28 -5.32 21.93
N LYS A 120 -10.38 -5.75 21.05
CA LYS A 120 -9.31 -6.69 21.39
C LYS A 120 -8.12 -5.93 21.98
N HIS A 121 -8.26 -5.54 23.24
CA HIS A 121 -7.27 -4.71 23.92
C HIS A 121 -5.87 -5.34 23.96
N ASP A 122 -5.78 -6.64 24.24
CA ASP A 122 -4.50 -7.35 24.28
C ASP A 122 -3.78 -7.30 22.92
N GLU A 123 -4.51 -7.56 21.83
CA GLU A 123 -3.99 -7.49 20.46
C GLU A 123 -3.54 -6.05 20.13
N PHE A 124 -4.32 -5.04 20.54
CA PHE A 124 -3.95 -3.63 20.41
C PHE A 124 -2.64 -3.31 21.14
N MET A 125 -2.47 -3.77 22.39
CA MET A 125 -1.27 -3.52 23.18
C MET A 125 -0.05 -4.26 22.64
N GLU A 126 -0.22 -5.48 22.11
CA GLU A 126 0.85 -6.21 21.40
C GLU A 126 1.28 -5.48 20.12
N ASN A 127 0.31 -5.01 19.33
CA ASN A 127 0.57 -4.23 18.13
C ASN A 127 1.31 -2.92 18.48
N LEU A 128 0.88 -2.20 19.51
CA LEU A 128 1.55 -0.98 19.98
C LEU A 128 2.99 -1.26 20.39
N LYS A 129 3.25 -2.31 21.18
CA LYS A 129 4.62 -2.71 21.57
C LYS A 129 5.48 -3.01 20.35
N ARG A 130 4.92 -3.71 19.35
CA ARG A 130 5.63 -4.03 18.10
C ARG A 130 5.97 -2.76 17.32
N GLU A 131 5.02 -1.84 17.13
CA GLU A 131 5.25 -0.57 16.44
C GLU A 131 6.31 0.29 17.13
N LEU A 132 6.24 0.41 18.45
CA LEU A 132 7.24 1.11 19.25
C LEU A 132 8.64 0.48 19.11
N SER A 133 8.73 -0.84 18.92
CA SER A 133 10.00 -1.53 18.74
C SER A 133 10.74 -1.15 17.45
N TYR A 134 9.99 -0.82 16.38
CA TYR A 134 10.56 -0.36 15.11
C TYR A 134 11.03 1.10 15.17
N ARG A 135 10.49 1.88 16.12
CA ARG A 135 10.70 3.33 16.25
C ARG A 135 11.80 3.70 17.26
N LYS A 136 12.61 2.75 17.70
CA LYS A 136 13.68 2.98 18.71
C LYS A 136 14.67 4.09 18.34
N LYS A 137 14.81 4.40 17.05
CA LYS A 137 15.70 5.47 16.56
C LYS A 137 15.04 6.85 16.55
N ASP A 138 13.71 6.93 16.55
CA ASP A 138 12.95 8.17 16.47
C ASP A 138 13.18 9.06 17.69
N HIS A 139 13.27 10.37 17.45
CA HIS A 139 13.49 11.36 18.51
C HIS A 139 12.36 11.36 19.55
N VAL A 140 11.11 11.23 19.10
CA VAL A 140 9.92 11.17 19.97
C VAL A 140 10.00 9.95 20.90
N TYR A 141 10.35 8.78 20.36
CA TYR A 141 10.51 7.57 21.15
C TYR A 141 11.58 7.75 22.23
N LYS A 142 12.78 8.18 21.84
CA LYS A 142 13.90 8.41 22.78
C LYS A 142 13.55 9.42 23.87
N HIS A 143 12.86 10.50 23.50
CA HIS A 143 12.42 11.51 24.45
C HIS A 143 11.51 10.92 25.52
N HIS A 144 10.50 10.12 25.12
CA HIS A 144 9.56 9.53 26.06
C HIS A 144 10.16 8.42 26.90
N GLN A 145 11.10 7.65 26.35
CA GLN A 145 11.87 6.69 27.14
C GLN A 145 12.67 7.37 28.24
N PHE A 146 13.35 8.47 27.94
CA PHE A 146 14.20 9.17 28.90
C PHE A 146 13.40 10.01 29.92
N LYS A 147 12.38 10.74 29.46
CA LYS A 147 11.66 11.73 30.28
C LYS A 147 10.42 11.15 30.98
N TYR A 148 9.79 10.14 30.39
CA TYR A 148 8.50 9.61 30.82
C TYR A 148 8.54 8.10 31.10
N ASN A 149 9.72 7.51 31.31
CA ASN A 149 9.92 6.08 31.56
C ASN A 149 9.23 5.16 30.53
N GLY A 150 9.17 5.61 29.27
CA GLY A 150 8.55 4.86 28.17
C GLY A 150 7.03 4.95 28.13
N GLU A 151 6.43 5.86 28.89
CA GLU A 151 5.03 6.24 28.77
C GLU A 151 4.83 7.18 27.57
N PHE A 152 3.78 6.90 26.79
CA PHE A 152 3.41 7.70 25.61
C PHE A 152 1.97 8.20 25.81
N PRO A 153 1.79 9.43 26.30
CA PRO A 153 0.48 10.07 26.35
C PRO A 153 -0.17 10.20 24.98
N LEU A 154 -1.50 10.09 24.92
CA LEU A 154 -2.33 10.43 23.75
C LEU A 154 -2.61 11.93 23.67
#